data_AF-A0A9D3WE13-F1
#
_entry.id   AF-A0A9D3WE13-F1
#
_cell.length_a   1.000
_cell.length_b   1.000
_cell.length_c   1.000
_cell.angle_alpha   90.00
_cell.angle_beta   90.00
_cell.angle_gamma   90.00
#
_symmetry.space_group_name_H-M   'P 1'
#
loop_
_entity.id
_entity.type
_entity.pdbx_description
1 polymer ?
#
loop_
_entity_poly.entity_id
_entity_poly.type
_entity_poly.pdbx_seq_one_letter_code
_entity_poly.pdbx_strand_id
1 'polypeptide(L)' 'ATEEGWTQPIVIGTNGTSRPKEKAQYTTKEISPATKISKALNDIFRDVDMEQFKVVSMCKATKETLTIL' A
#
# COMPACT_ATOMS: atom_id res chain seq x y z
N ALA A 1 -2.90 7.52 -16.39
CA ALA A 1 -3.95 6.87 -15.57
C ALA A 1 -3.50 6.96 -14.13
N THR A 2 -4.30 7.52 -13.23
CA THR A 2 -4.04 7.43 -11.79
C THR A 2 -4.17 5.95 -11.46
N GLU A 3 -3.07 5.28 -11.11
CA GLU A 3 -3.18 3.89 -10.67
C GLU A 3 -4.07 3.87 -9.43
N GLU A 4 -5.21 3.17 -9.49
CA GLU A 4 -6.05 2.96 -8.32
C GLU A 4 -5.20 2.24 -7.27
N GLY A 5 -4.91 2.93 -6.18
CA GLY A 5 -4.15 2.39 -5.07
C GLY A 5 -4.82 1.15 -4.48
N TRP A 6 -4.08 0.40 -3.65
CA TRP A 6 -4.65 -0.76 -3.00
C TRP A 6 -5.68 -0.35 -1.93
N THR A 7 -6.88 -0.95 -2.00
CA THR A 7 -7.92 -0.81 -0.97
C THR A 7 -8.14 -2.17 -0.31
N GLN A 8 -8.39 -2.18 1.00
CA GLN A 8 -8.65 -3.43 1.73
C GLN A 8 -9.85 -4.17 1.13
N PRO A 9 -9.70 -5.45 0.74
CA PRO A 9 -10.81 -6.24 0.22
C PRO A 9 -11.93 -6.40 1.26
N ILE A 10 -13.18 -6.38 0.80
CA ILE A 10 -14.37 -6.60 1.64
C ILE A 10 -15.13 -7.86 1.21
N VAL A 11 -15.75 -8.55 2.17
CA VAL A 11 -16.82 -9.52 1.91
C VAL A 11 -18.15 -8.81 2.12
N ILE A 12 -19.09 -9.02 1.19
CA ILE A 12 -20.49 -8.68 1.37
C ILE A 12 -21.23 -9.95 1.80
N GLY A 13 -21.79 -9.93 3.00
CA GLY A 13 -22.64 -10.99 3.52
C GLY A 13 -24.00 -11.05 2.81
N THR A 14 -24.70 -12.17 2.94
CA THR A 14 -26.02 -12.40 2.32
C THR A 14 -27.12 -11.45 2.85
N ASN A 15 -26.89 -10.87 4.02
CA ASN A 15 -27.70 -9.83 4.65
C ASN A 15 -27.31 -8.40 4.22
N GLY A 16 -26.44 -8.25 3.23
CA GLY A 16 -25.98 -6.95 2.72
C GLY A 16 -24.94 -6.26 3.60
N THR A 17 -24.48 -6.88 4.69
CA THR A 17 -23.44 -6.28 5.54
C THR A 17 -22.07 -6.45 4.90
N SER A 18 -21.27 -5.38 4.88
CA SER A 18 -19.87 -5.42 4.44
C SER A 18 -18.95 -5.57 5.63
N ARG A 19 -17.96 -6.46 5.52
CA ARG A 19 -16.85 -6.56 6.48
C ARG A 19 -15.51 -6.68 5.75
N PRO A 20 -14.40 -6.22 6.34
CA PRO A 20 -13.09 -6.51 5.80
C PRO A 20 -12.86 -8.02 5.65
N LYS A 21 -12.25 -8.43 4.54
CA LYS A 21 -11.79 -9.82 4.38
C LYS A 21 -10.68 -10.11 5.38
N GLU A 22 -10.60 -11.34 5.85
CA GLU A 22 -9.42 -11.82 6.57
C GLU A 22 -8.27 -12.03 5.58
N LYS A 23 -7.02 -11.81 6.00
CA LYS A 23 -5.84 -11.94 5.13
C LYS A 23 -5.74 -13.30 4.43
N ALA A 24 -6.16 -14.37 5.12
CA ALA A 24 -6.17 -15.73 4.56
C ALA A 24 -7.16 -15.90 3.39
N GLN A 25 -8.11 -14.98 3.23
CA GLN A 25 -9.15 -15.02 2.19
C GLN A 25 -8.82 -14.11 1.00
N TYR A 26 -7.66 -13.46 1.00
CA TYR A 26 -7.26 -12.57 -0.09
C TYR A 26 -6.91 -13.39 -1.32
N THR A 27 -7.46 -13.01 -2.46
CA THR A 27 -7.06 -13.59 -3.74
C THR A 27 -5.74 -12.98 -4.22
N THR A 28 -5.03 -13.68 -5.10
CA THR A 28 -3.80 -13.17 -5.73
C THR A 28 -4.02 -11.84 -6.46
N LYS A 29 -5.20 -11.65 -7.09
CA LYS A 29 -5.54 -10.40 -7.76
C LYS A 29 -5.70 -9.24 -6.77
N GLU A 30 -6.31 -9.50 -5.61
CA GLU A 30 -6.53 -8.48 -4.57
C GLU A 30 -5.23 -8.05 -3.89
N ILE A 31 -4.26 -8.96 -3.72
CA ILE A 31 -2.97 -8.61 -3.08
C ILE A 31 -1.91 -8.11 -4.05
N SER A 32 -2.01 -8.46 -5.34
CA SER A 32 -1.02 -8.10 -6.37
C SER A 32 -0.67 -6.60 -6.39
N PRO A 33 -1.63 -5.65 -6.33
CA PRO A 33 -1.30 -4.22 -6.26
C PRO A 33 -0.48 -3.85 -5.02
N ALA A 34 -0.85 -4.37 -3.85
CA ALA A 34 -0.09 -4.14 -2.61
C ALA A 34 1.32 -4.72 -2.70
N THR A 35 1.49 -5.91 -3.29
CA THR A 35 2.81 -6.53 -3.52
C THR A 35 3.67 -5.68 -4.45
N LYS A 36 3.11 -5.14 -5.54
CA LYS A 36 3.82 -4.27 -6.47
C LYS A 36 4.28 -2.97 -5.79
N ILE A 37 3.39 -2.33 -5.01
CA ILE A 37 3.73 -1.13 -4.25
C ILE A 37 4.81 -1.43 -3.22
N SER A 38 4.70 -2.54 -2.47
CA SER A 38 5.70 -2.95 -1.48
C SER A 38 7.07 -3.17 -2.13
N LYS A 39 7.13 -3.80 -3.31
CA LYS A 39 8.38 -3.96 -4.05
C LYS A 39 8.95 -2.62 -4.50
N ALA A 40 8.12 -1.75 -5.09
CA ALA A 40 8.56 -0.43 -5.53
C ALA A 40 9.08 0.43 -4.38
N LEU A 41 8.42 0.42 -3.22
CA LEU A 41 8.89 1.11 -2.02
C LEU A 41 10.23 0.55 -1.54
N ASN A 42 10.40 -0.77 -1.51
CA ASN A 42 11.67 -1.38 -1.13
C ASN A 42 12.81 -1.02 -2.10
N ASP A 43 12.54 -1.04 -3.41
CA ASP A 43 13.54 -0.65 -4.41
C ASP A 43 13.91 0.84 -4.29
N ILE A 44 12.92 1.73 -4.10
CA ILE A 44 13.16 3.15 -3.82
C ILE A 44 14.01 3.31 -2.56
N PHE A 45 13.65 2.70 -1.44
CA PHE A 45 14.41 2.89 -0.20
C PHE A 45 15.80 2.25 -0.21
N ARG A 46 16.02 1.20 -1.00
CA ARG A 46 17.34 0.58 -1.15
C ARG A 46 18.29 1.41 -2.02
N ASP A 47 17.79 1.95 -3.12
CA ASP A 47 18.64 2.49 -4.18
C ASP A 47 18.82 4.02 -4.07
N VAL A 48 18.07 4.68 -3.18
CA VAL A 48 18.13 6.12 -2.93
C VAL A 48 19.30 6.44 -1.98
N ASP A 49 20.21 7.32 -2.42
CA ASP A 49 21.31 7.79 -1.57
C ASP A 49 20.79 8.65 -0.39
N MET A 50 21.65 8.89 0.62
CA MET A 50 21.26 9.62 1.82
C MET A 50 20.72 11.03 1.57
N GLU A 51 21.20 11.74 0.55
CA GLU A 51 20.73 13.09 0.24
C GLU A 51 19.37 13.05 -0.46
N GLN A 52 19.19 12.13 -1.40
CA GLN A 52 17.91 11.92 -2.06
C GLN A 52 16.83 11.43 -1.08
N PHE A 53 17.20 10.56 -0.13
CA PHE A 53 16.29 10.10 0.92
C PHE A 53 15.86 11.24 1.85
N LYS A 54 16.77 12.17 2.19
CA LYS A 54 16.42 13.37 2.97
C LYS A 54 15.39 14.22 2.24
N VAL A 55 15.54 14.43 0.93
CA VAL A 55 14.56 15.21 0.15
C VAL A 55 13.19 14.53 0.14
N VAL A 56 13.14 13.21 -0.12
CA VAL A 56 11.89 12.44 -0.15
C VAL A 56 11.21 12.38 1.22
N SER A 57 11.97 12.20 2.30
CA SER A 57 11.45 12.16 3.68
C SER A 57 10.95 13.50 4.21
N MET A 58 11.36 14.62 3.59
CA MET A 58 10.83 15.94 3.93
C MET A 58 9.45 16.22 3.32
N CYS A 59 9.05 15.51 2.26
CA CYS A 59 7.74 15.68 1.65
C CYS A 59 6.61 15.32 2.62
N LYS A 60 5.58 16.17 2.67
CA LYS A 60 4.43 16.01 3.58
C LYS A 60 3.76 14.64 3.44
N ALA A 61 3.48 14.22 2.21
CA ALA A 61 2.88 12.91 1.93
C ALA A 61 3.74 11.73 2.42
N THR A 62 5.06 11.84 2.31
CA THR A 62 6.00 10.83 2.83
C THR A 62 5.96 10.78 4.35
N LYS A 63 5.96 11.93 5.03
CA LYS A 63 5.85 12.00 6.49
C LYS A 63 4.55 11.39 7.00
N GLU A 64 3.44 11.73 6.35
CA GLU A 64 2.12 11.16 6.67
C GLU A 64 2.15 9.64 6.50
N THR A 65 2.75 9.13 5.41
CA THR A 65 2.88 7.69 5.15
C THR A 65 3.78 6.99 6.18
N LEU A 66 4.95 7.56 6.52
CA LEU A 66 5.89 7.01 7.50
C LEU A 66 5.32 6.97 8.92
N THR A 67 4.35 7.83 9.25
CA THR A 67 3.70 7.84 10.58
C THR A 67 2.73 6.67 10.77
N ILE A 68 2.31 6.03 9.67
CA ILE A 68 1.37 4.89 9.67
C ILE A 68 2.11 3.54 9.76
N LEU A 69 3.42 3.54 9.47
CA LEU A 69 4.32 2.38 9.61
C LEU A 69 4.79 2.24 11.06
#